data_AF-A0A7W6BYC0-F1
#
_entry.id   AF-A0A7W6BYC0-F1
#
_cell.length_a   1.000
_cell.length_b   1.000
_cell.length_c   1.000
_cell.angle_alpha   90.00
_cell.angle_beta   90.00
_cell.angle_gamma   90.00
#
_symmetry.space_group_name_H-M   'P 1'
#
loop_
_entity.id
_entity.type
_entity.pdbx_description
1 polymer ?
#
loop_
_entity_poly.entity_id
_entity_poly.type
_entity_poly.pdbx_seq_one_letter_code
_entity_poly.pdbx_strand_id
1 'polypeptide(L)'
;MLSTWPAGEVAKIHYSSPRTELREQRVVDRATGRKVLRPVAPVMTGHADFINPFEFVMFLERVAGLDFDVMLEAKAKDLALFRLREDLRRYGGALASRFGLSAAGRGADRAASDEAGAIGAGA
;
A
#
# COMPACT_ATOMS: atom_id res chain seq x y z
N MET A 1 2.69 -26.99 -4.14
CA MET A 1 1.28 -26.97 -4.60
C MET A 1 0.38 -26.77 -3.39
N LEU A 2 -0.60 -25.87 -3.48
CA LEU A 2 -1.56 -25.64 -2.39
C LEU A 2 -2.63 -26.75 -2.43
N SER A 3 -2.62 -27.62 -1.42
CA SER A 3 -3.29 -28.93 -1.44
C SER A 3 -4.82 -28.89 -1.44
N THR A 4 -5.42 -27.74 -1.13
CA THR A 4 -6.88 -27.59 -1.14
C THR A 4 -7.43 -27.37 -2.54
N TRP A 5 -6.61 -26.89 -3.49
CA TRP A 5 -7.08 -26.51 -4.83
C TRP A 5 -7.02 -27.67 -5.83
N PRO A 6 -7.98 -27.74 -6.78
CA PRO A 6 -7.99 -28.76 -7.81
C PRO A 6 -6.71 -28.76 -8.64
N ALA A 7 -6.35 -29.95 -9.13
CA ALA A 7 -5.21 -30.08 -10.04
C ALA A 7 -5.47 -29.31 -11.35
N GLY A 8 -4.50 -28.53 -11.79
CA GLY A 8 -4.60 -27.69 -12.98
C GLY A 8 -5.19 -26.30 -12.76
N GLU A 9 -5.64 -25.97 -11.54
CA GLU A 9 -6.10 -24.63 -11.19
C GLU A 9 -5.01 -23.83 -10.45
N VAL A 10 -4.94 -22.53 -10.74
CA VAL A 10 -4.03 -21.61 -10.05
C VAL A 10 -4.71 -21.10 -8.78
N ALA A 11 -3.98 -21.13 -7.67
CA ALA A 11 -4.53 -20.64 -6.42
C ALA A 11 -4.71 -19.14 -6.40
N LYS A 12 -5.65 -18.67 -5.57
CA LYS A 12 -5.93 -17.24 -5.42
C LYS A 12 -6.01 -16.90 -3.95
N ILE A 13 -5.33 -15.82 -3.59
CA ILE A 13 -5.38 -15.26 -2.24
C ILE A 13 -5.84 -13.81 -2.31
N HIS A 14 -6.35 -13.32 -1.19
CA HIS A 14 -6.63 -11.91 -0.99
C HIS A 14 -5.57 -11.34 -0.05
N TYR A 15 -5.00 -10.17 -0.40
CA TYR A 15 -4.00 -9.49 0.39
C TYR A 15 -4.43 -8.05 0.65
N SER A 16 -4.38 -7.63 1.91
CA SER A 16 -4.59 -6.24 2.34
C SER A 16 -3.54 -5.82 3.36
N SER A 17 -3.27 -4.53 3.42
CA SER A 17 -2.50 -3.92 4.51
C SER A 17 -3.44 -3.28 5.53
N PRO A 18 -3.13 -3.35 6.84
CA PRO A 18 -3.95 -2.73 7.85
C PRO A 18 -3.88 -1.20 7.73
N ARG A 19 -5.04 -0.56 7.86
CA ARG A 19 -5.14 0.90 7.92
C ARG A 19 -4.57 1.39 9.24
N THR A 20 -3.57 2.26 9.19
CA THR A 20 -2.91 2.81 10.40
C THR A 20 -3.24 4.28 10.64
N GLU A 21 -3.86 4.97 9.68
CA GLU A 21 -4.23 6.37 9.81
C GLU A 21 -5.45 6.56 10.73
N LEU A 22 -5.50 7.72 11.39
CA LEU A 22 -6.66 8.14 12.17
C LEU A 22 -7.90 8.16 11.27
N ARG A 23 -9.01 7.67 11.82
CA ARG A 23 -10.32 7.70 11.16
C ARG A 23 -11.08 8.91 11.66
N GLU A 24 -11.91 9.50 10.82
CA GLU A 24 -12.83 10.53 11.27
C GLU A 24 -14.16 9.90 11.69
N GLN A 25 -14.62 10.23 12.89
CA GLN A 25 -15.94 9.87 13.38
C GLN A 25 -16.79 11.13 13.51
N ARG A 26 -17.96 11.14 12.88
CA ARG A 26 -18.96 12.20 13.10
C ARG A 26 -19.62 11.98 14.45
N VAL A 27 -19.44 12.92 15.37
CA VAL A 27 -20.01 12.88 16.73
C VAL A 27 -20.81 14.16 16.96
N VAL A 28 -21.87 14.08 17.76
CA VAL A 28 -22.62 15.27 18.20
C VAL A 28 -21.93 15.86 19.42
N ASP A 29 -21.55 17.13 19.33
CA ASP A 29 -21.04 17.90 20.45
C ASP A 29 -22.19 18.14 21.46
N ARG A 30 -22.02 17.70 22.70
CA ARG A 30 -23.08 17.76 23.72
C ARG A 30 -23.37 19.18 24.21
N ALA A 31 -22.42 20.11 24.09
CA ALA A 31 -22.60 21.49 24.54
C ALA A 31 -23.32 22.35 23.48
N THR A 32 -23.03 22.10 22.21
CA THR A 32 -23.53 22.93 21.09
C THR A 32 -24.60 22.23 20.23
N GLY A 33 -24.78 20.93 20.38
CA GLY A 33 -25.68 20.11 19.55
C GLY A 33 -25.20 19.92 18.10
N ARG A 34 -24.03 20.45 17.73
CA ARG A 34 -23.51 20.43 16.36
C ARG A 34 -22.77 19.12 16.06
N LYS A 35 -22.82 18.67 14.80
CA LYS A 35 -22.01 17.54 14.32
C LYS A 35 -20.58 18.00 14.10
N VAL A 36 -19.64 17.35 14.76
CA VAL A 36 -18.20 17.61 14.66
C VAL A 36 -17.47 16.34 14.19
N LEU A 37 -16.35 16.52 13.48
CA LEU A 37 -15.45 15.42 13.12
C LEU A 37 -14.45 15.22 14.26
N ARG A 38 -14.35 14.00 14.75
CA ARG A 38 -13.40 13.60 15.78
C ARG A 38 -12.42 12.59 15.20
N PRO A 39 -11.10 12.81 15.29
CA PRO A 39 -10.14 11.78 14.97
C PRO A 39 -10.25 10.65 16.00
N VAL A 40 -10.34 9.41 15.52
CA VAL A 40 -10.39 8.19 16.32
C VAL A 40 -9.33 7.21 15.84
N ALA A 41 -8.90 6.33 16.73
CA ALA A 41 -7.90 5.31 16.42
C ALA A 41 -8.35 4.40 15.25
N PRO A 42 -7.42 3.86 14.45
CA PRO A 42 -7.73 2.87 13.42
C PRO A 42 -8.32 1.59 14.02
N VAL A 43 -9.05 0.85 13.17
CA VAL A 43 -9.53 -0.51 13.49
C VAL A 43 -8.67 -1.51 12.74
N MET A 44 -8.27 -2.60 13.41
CA MET A 44 -7.32 -3.57 12.85
C MET A 44 -7.85 -4.33 11.63
N THR A 45 -9.17 -4.40 11.46
CA THR A 45 -9.83 -5.02 10.30
C THR A 45 -10.00 -4.08 9.11
N GLY A 46 -9.57 -2.81 9.23
CA GLY A 46 -9.72 -1.83 8.17
C GLY A 46 -8.61 -1.96 7.13
N HIS A 47 -8.97 -2.03 5.84
CA HIS A 47 -7.98 -2.00 4.76
C HIS A 47 -7.45 -0.58 4.54
N ALA A 48 -6.14 -0.48 4.31
CA ALA A 48 -5.47 0.74 3.92
C ALA A 48 -5.88 1.19 2.51
N ASP A 49 -5.58 2.45 2.19
CA ASP A 49 -5.82 2.99 0.84
C ASP A 49 -4.84 2.40 -0.17
N PHE A 50 -3.60 2.13 0.26
CA PHE A 50 -2.52 1.52 -0.52
C PHE A 50 -1.92 0.31 0.22
N ILE A 51 -1.28 -0.58 -0.53
CA ILE A 51 -0.53 -1.71 0.02
C ILE A 51 0.80 -1.21 0.60
N ASN A 52 1.13 -1.64 1.81
CA ASN A 52 2.45 -1.42 2.40
C ASN A 52 3.49 -2.27 1.65
N PRO A 53 4.44 -1.65 0.92
CA PRO A 53 5.37 -2.39 0.07
C PRO A 53 6.33 -3.27 0.87
N PHE A 54 6.70 -2.87 2.09
CA PHE A 54 7.64 -3.64 2.91
C PHE A 54 6.98 -4.91 3.45
N GLU A 55 5.74 -4.81 3.94
CA GLU A 55 4.97 -5.99 4.37
C GLU A 55 4.66 -6.91 3.20
N PHE A 56 4.40 -6.37 2.02
CA PHE A 56 4.16 -7.17 0.83
C PHE A 56 5.41 -7.91 0.36
N VAL A 57 6.59 -7.27 0.39
CA VAL A 57 7.88 -7.93 0.11
C VAL A 57 8.14 -9.05 1.11
N MET A 58 8.00 -8.79 2.41
CA MET A 58 8.17 -9.81 3.44
C MET A 58 7.21 -10.99 3.24
N PHE A 59 5.96 -10.70 2.86
CA PHE A 59 4.99 -11.72 2.52
C PHE A 59 5.45 -12.58 1.33
N LEU A 60 5.86 -11.96 0.22
CA LEU A 60 6.33 -12.67 -0.98
C LEU A 60 7.58 -13.54 -0.70
N GLU A 61 8.48 -13.09 0.17
CA GLU A 61 9.63 -13.88 0.61
C GLU A 61 9.22 -15.13 1.39
N ARG A 62 8.20 -15.03 2.26
CA ARG A 62 7.72 -16.15 3.08
C ARG A 62 7.03 -17.25 2.29
N VAL A 63 6.42 -16.88 1.17
CA VAL A 63 5.66 -17.78 0.29
C VAL A 63 6.42 -18.11 -1.01
N ALA A 64 7.72 -17.82 -1.04
CA ALA A 64 8.57 -18.11 -2.19
C ALA A 64 8.49 -19.59 -2.59
N GLY A 65 8.32 -19.85 -3.90
CA GLY A 65 8.18 -21.19 -4.45
C GLY A 65 6.73 -21.73 -4.49
N LEU A 66 5.76 -20.95 -4.03
CA LEU A 66 4.34 -21.23 -4.26
C LEU A 66 3.81 -20.43 -5.46
N ASP A 67 2.89 -21.04 -6.21
CA ASP A 67 2.23 -20.43 -7.36
C ASP A 67 0.78 -20.09 -7.02
N PHE A 68 0.44 -18.81 -7.09
CA PHE A 68 -0.90 -18.28 -6.85
C PHE A 68 -1.03 -16.84 -7.40
N ASP A 69 -2.26 -16.43 -7.65
CA ASP A 69 -2.69 -15.07 -7.96
C ASP A 69 -3.03 -14.30 -6.69
N VAL A 70 -2.75 -13.00 -6.69
CA VAL A 70 -3.05 -12.10 -5.58
C VAL A 70 -4.10 -11.08 -5.98
N MET A 71 -5.25 -11.13 -5.31
CA MET A 71 -6.23 -10.04 -5.31
C MET A 71 -5.81 -9.00 -4.27
N LEU A 72 -5.52 -7.77 -4.72
CA LEU A 72 -5.22 -6.67 -3.81
C LEU A 72 -6.51 -6.05 -3.27
N GLU A 73 -6.71 -6.12 -1.97
CA GLU A 73 -7.84 -5.52 -1.27
C GLU A 73 -7.42 -4.19 -0.63
N ALA A 74 -7.39 -3.14 -1.44
CA ALA A 74 -7.06 -1.78 -1.03
C ALA A 74 -8.16 -0.81 -1.48
N LYS A 75 -8.41 0.25 -0.69
CA LYS A 75 -9.51 1.18 -1.00
C LYS A 75 -9.27 2.00 -2.27
N ALA A 76 -8.01 2.28 -2.61
CA ALA A 76 -7.67 3.00 -3.84
C ALA A 76 -7.77 2.13 -5.11
N LYS A 77 -8.15 0.84 -5.01
CA LYS A 77 -8.38 -0.07 -6.14
C LYS A 77 -7.16 -0.12 -7.08
N ASP A 78 -7.35 0.12 -8.38
CA ASP A 78 -6.29 0.03 -9.40
C ASP A 78 -5.12 0.99 -9.14
N LEU A 79 -5.38 2.14 -8.50
CA LEU A 79 -4.32 3.07 -8.08
C LEU A 79 -3.36 2.39 -7.09
N ALA A 80 -3.86 1.50 -6.24
CA ALA A 80 -3.03 0.72 -5.32
C ALA A 80 -2.10 -0.25 -6.07
N LEU A 81 -2.58 -0.86 -7.16
CA LEU A 81 -1.75 -1.72 -8.00
C LEU A 81 -0.63 -0.93 -8.69
N PHE A 82 -0.96 0.21 -9.32
CA PHE A 82 0.06 1.04 -9.98
C PHE A 82 1.10 1.55 -9.00
N ARG A 83 0.66 1.96 -7.81
CA ARG A 83 1.56 2.39 -6.74
C ARG A 83 2.45 1.26 -6.25
N LEU A 84 1.88 0.08 -5.96
CA LEU A 84 2.63 -1.09 -5.50
C LEU A 84 3.68 -1.53 -6.53
N ARG A 85 3.37 -1.49 -7.84
CA ARG A 85 4.37 -1.79 -8.88
C ARG A 85 5.55 -0.83 -8.81
N GLU A 86 5.30 0.47 -8.65
CA GLU A 86 6.39 1.43 -8.52
C GLU A 86 7.18 1.23 -7.23
N ASP A 87 6.50 0.94 -6.12
CA ASP A 87 7.14 0.71 -4.84
C ASP A 87 7.98 -0.58 -4.85
N LEU A 88 7.52 -1.66 -5.51
CA LEU A 88 8.31 -2.88 -5.70
C LEU A 88 9.54 -2.65 -6.58
N ARG A 89 9.45 -1.77 -7.57
CA ARG A 89 10.63 -1.38 -8.37
C ARG A 89 11.69 -0.65 -7.51
N ARG A 90 11.26 0.11 -6.50
CA ARG A 90 12.13 0.90 -5.62
C ARG A 90 12.66 0.11 -4.42
N TYR A 91 11.81 -0.71 -3.81
CA TYR A 91 12.06 -1.34 -2.51
C TYR A 91 12.08 -2.87 -2.58
N GLY A 92 11.68 -3.48 -3.71
CA GLY A 92 11.51 -4.93 -3.84
C GLY A 92 12.81 -5.72 -4.06
N GLY A 93 13.96 -5.06 -4.18
CA GLY A 93 15.25 -5.73 -4.37
C GLY A 93 15.23 -6.73 -5.53
N ALA A 94 15.64 -7.97 -5.26
CA ALA A 94 15.66 -9.05 -6.24
C ALA A 94 14.26 -9.43 -6.77
N LEU A 95 13.19 -9.18 -6.01
CA LEU A 95 11.81 -9.48 -6.43
C LEU A 95 11.30 -8.53 -7.52
N ALA A 96 11.88 -7.33 -7.67
CA ALA A 96 11.47 -6.39 -8.72
C ALA A 96 11.57 -7.01 -10.12
N SER A 97 12.64 -7.77 -10.37
CA SER A 97 12.88 -8.47 -11.62
C SER A 97 11.78 -9.48 -11.98
N ARG A 98 11.14 -10.10 -10.98
CA ARG A 98 10.04 -11.07 -11.18
C ARG A 98 8.80 -10.43 -11.80
N PHE A 99 8.61 -9.13 -11.62
CA PHE A 99 7.45 -8.40 -12.13
C PHE A 99 7.74 -7.68 -13.46
N GLY A 100 8.87 -8.00 -14.12
CA GLY A 100 9.32 -7.29 -15.32
C GLY A 100 9.67 -5.83 -15.05
N LEU A 101 9.93 -5.48 -13.79
CA LEU A 101 10.28 -4.14 -13.35
C LEU A 101 11.81 -4.10 -13.20
N SER A 102 12.51 -3.69 -14.26
CA SER A 102 13.96 -3.48 -14.12
C SER A 102 14.23 -2.34 -13.15
N ALA A 103 15.33 -2.42 -12.40
CA ALA A 103 15.77 -1.38 -11.46
C ALA A 103 16.19 -0.07 -12.17
N ALA A 104 16.00 0.07 -13.48
CA ALA A 104 16.44 1.22 -14.25
C ALA A 104 15.64 2.49 -13.86
N GLY A 105 16.30 3.33 -13.07
CA GLY A 105 16.37 4.78 -13.28
C GLY A 105 15.07 5.58 -13.21
N ARG A 106 14.66 5.98 -12.00
CA ARG A 106 13.96 7.26 -11.78
C ARG A 106 14.64 8.09 -10.69
N GLY A 107 15.96 7.89 -10.52
CA GLY A 107 16.77 8.70 -9.63
C GLY A 107 17.18 10.06 -10.22
N ALA A 108 16.98 10.29 -11.52
CA ALA A 108 17.43 11.51 -12.19
C ALA A 108 16.35 12.62 -12.30
N ASP A 109 15.06 12.30 -12.32
CA ASP A 109 14.02 13.26 -12.74
C ASP A 109 13.19 13.93 -11.63
N ARG A 110 13.36 13.54 -10.35
CA ARG A 110 12.57 14.14 -9.24
C ARG A 110 13.38 14.81 -8.14
N ALA A 111 14.70 14.65 -8.12
CA ALA A 111 15.54 15.35 -7.15
C ALA A 111 15.67 16.86 -7.46
N ALA A 112 15.26 17.32 -8.65
CA ALA A 112 15.39 18.71 -9.06
C ALA A 112 14.18 19.61 -8.69
N SER A 113 13.04 19.06 -8.24
CA SER A 113 11.85 19.86 -7.93
C SER A 113 11.68 20.22 -6.45
N ASP A 114 12.31 19.49 -5.54
CA ASP A 114 11.97 19.57 -4.10
C ASP A 114 12.92 20.46 -3.29
N GLU A 115 14.04 20.94 -3.87
CA GLU A 115 14.95 21.91 -3.21
C GLU A 115 14.65 23.38 -3.54
N ALA A 116 13.77 23.69 -4.50
CA ALA A 116 13.48 25.08 -4.89
C ALA A 116 12.43 25.79 -3.99
N GLY A 117 11.81 25.08 -3.04
CA GLY A 117 10.69 25.61 -2.23
C GLY A 117 11.02 26.03 -0.79
N ALA A 118 12.26 25.84 -0.32
CA ALA A 118 12.60 25.96 1.10
C ALA A 118 13.66 27.04 1.39
N ILE A 119 13.62 28.20 0.73
CA ILE A 119 14.23 29.43 1.25
C ILE A 119 13.38 30.65 0.88
N GLY A 120 12.57 31.15 1.82
CA GLY A 120 11.99 32.50 1.71
C GLY A 120 10.57 32.65 2.21
N ALA A 121 10.39 32.73 3.54
CA ALA A 121 9.34 33.56 4.15
C ALA A 121 9.65 33.71 5.65
N GLY A 122 10.74 34.43 5.94
CA GLY A 122 10.98 35.04 7.24
C GLY A 122 11.26 36.52 7.02
N ALA A 123 10.26 37.35 7.30
CA ALA A 123 10.35 38.78 7.61
C ALA A 123 9.02 39.20 8.26
#